data_AF-A0A1L9T672-F1
#
_entry.id   AF-A0A1L9T672-F1
#
_cell.length_a   1.000
_cell.length_b   1.000
_cell.length_c   1.000
_cell.angle_alpha   90.00
_cell.angle_beta   90.00
_cell.angle_gamma   90.00
#
_symmetry.space_group_name_H-M   'P 1'
#
loop_
_entity.id
_entity.type
_entity.pdbx_description
1 polymer ?
#
loop_
_entity_poly.entity_id
_entity_poly.type
_entity_poly.pdbx_seq_one_letter_code
_entity_poly.pdbx_strand_id
1 'polypeptide(L)'
;MTALIFLRVLPLLTTSSYLTFTIAEDLYFKPYLEPSVVGAADHLLPSYVTVWYNRGMVLIFTIYPLTWGTAIANLSVAHLWETSIAAFVLYLLGLLFSIAHMLWGPHAMNLLNSIKKQGSPGSTEIVRRWCRMNLIRGALVDVPAWGCFLAGFLVWGNAR
;
A
#
# COMPACT_ATOMS: atom_id res chain seq x y z
N MET A 1 27.57 -7.59 -8.44
CA MET A 1 26.76 -8.44 -7.54
C MET A 1 25.84 -7.64 -6.61
N THR A 2 26.36 -6.61 -5.92
CA THR A 2 25.60 -5.77 -4.98
C THR A 2 24.39 -5.06 -5.59
N ALA A 3 24.55 -4.45 -6.77
CA ALA A 3 23.44 -3.77 -7.46
C ALA A 3 22.24 -4.71 -7.75
N LEU A 4 22.52 -5.98 -8.06
CA LEU A 4 21.48 -6.98 -8.29
C LEU A 4 20.76 -7.37 -7.00
N ILE A 5 21.47 -7.45 -5.87
CA ILE A 5 20.84 -7.70 -4.56
C ILE A 5 19.90 -6.54 -4.21
N PHE A 6 20.35 -5.30 -4.41
CA PHE A 6 19.50 -4.12 -4.21
C PHE A 6 18.25 -4.17 -5.09
N LEU A 7 18.39 -4.43 -6.39
CA LEU A 7 17.25 -4.57 -7.28
C LEU A 7 16.25 -5.63 -6.77
N ARG A 8 16.74 -6.78 -6.32
CA ARG A 8 15.92 -7.91 -5.85
C ARG A 8 15.18 -7.60 -4.56
N VAL A 9 15.83 -6.96 -3.59
CA VAL A 9 15.19 -6.64 -2.30
C VAL A 9 14.28 -5.40 -2.37
N LEU A 10 14.44 -4.52 -3.37
CA LEU A 10 13.76 -3.23 -3.40
C LEU A 10 12.22 -3.34 -3.41
N PRO A 11 11.57 -4.24 -4.19
CA PRO A 11 10.13 -4.46 -4.09
C PRO A 11 9.70 -4.87 -2.67
N LEU A 12 10.48 -5.70 -1.97
CA LEU A 12 10.17 -6.08 -0.59
C LEU A 12 10.23 -4.87 0.35
N LEU A 13 11.23 -4.00 0.20
CA LEU A 13 11.36 -2.79 1.04
C LEU A 13 10.21 -1.80 0.81
N THR A 14 9.84 -1.56 -0.45
CA THR A 14 8.77 -0.63 -0.79
C THR A 14 7.39 -1.18 -0.41
N THR A 15 7.16 -2.49 -0.55
CA THR A 15 5.93 -3.14 -0.06
C THR A 15 5.82 -3.14 1.46
N SER A 16 6.93 -3.36 2.17
CA SER A 16 6.97 -3.21 3.64
C SER A 16 6.61 -1.78 4.08
N SER A 17 7.06 -0.79 3.31
CA SER A 17 6.81 0.62 3.59
C SER A 17 5.34 1.01 3.41
N TYR A 18 4.67 0.60 2.32
CA TYR A 18 3.24 0.90 2.16
C TYR A 18 2.34 0.05 3.08
N LEU A 19 2.77 -1.14 3.50
CA LEU A 19 2.08 -1.91 4.56
C LEU A 19 2.16 -1.20 5.91
N THR A 20 3.35 -0.70 6.25
CA THR A 20 3.53 0.14 7.44
C THR A 20 2.65 1.38 7.36
N PHE A 21 2.55 2.00 6.18
CA PHE A 21 1.66 3.14 5.96
C PHE A 21 0.18 2.77 6.15
N THR A 22 -0.25 1.62 5.65
CA THR A 22 -1.63 1.10 5.82
C THR A 22 -1.98 0.91 7.30
N ILE A 23 -1.05 0.40 8.11
CA ILE A 23 -1.22 0.24 9.55
C ILE A 23 -1.19 1.60 10.27
N ALA A 24 -0.28 2.49 9.88
CA ALA A 24 -0.18 3.83 10.44
C ALA A 24 -1.48 4.62 10.23
N GLU A 25 -2.04 4.54 9.02
CA GLU A 25 -3.35 5.12 8.68
C GLU A 25 -4.44 4.67 9.66
N ASP A 26 -4.47 3.39 10.00
CA ASP A 26 -5.42 2.85 10.96
C ASP A 26 -5.17 3.41 12.38
N LEU A 27 -3.90 3.53 12.79
CA LEU A 27 -3.49 4.04 14.10
C LEU A 27 -3.84 5.50 14.34
N TYR A 28 -3.82 6.36 13.31
CA TYR A 28 -4.19 7.78 13.49
C TYR A 28 -5.61 8.12 13.04
N PHE A 29 -6.28 7.31 12.21
CA PHE A 29 -7.68 7.56 11.85
C PHE A 29 -8.70 6.95 12.82
N LYS A 30 -8.46 5.73 13.33
CA LYS A 30 -9.42 5.09 14.26
C LYS A 30 -9.65 5.87 15.56
N PRO A 31 -8.67 6.56 16.16
CA PRO A 31 -8.92 7.38 17.34
C PRO A 31 -10.00 8.45 17.15
N TYR A 32 -10.20 8.96 15.92
CA TYR A 32 -11.29 9.91 15.62
C TYR A 32 -12.70 9.29 15.73
N LEU A 33 -12.80 7.97 15.82
CA LEU A 33 -14.06 7.23 15.91
C LEU A 33 -14.48 6.97 17.36
N GLU A 34 -13.63 7.29 18.34
CA GLU A 34 -13.92 7.07 19.75
C GLU A 34 -15.08 7.95 20.23
N PRO A 35 -16.03 7.41 21.01
CA PRO A 35 -17.21 8.16 21.47
C PRO A 35 -16.87 9.47 22.19
N SER A 36 -15.71 9.51 22.87
CA SER A 36 -15.23 10.67 23.62
C SER A 36 -14.80 11.85 22.73
N VAL A 37 -14.46 11.61 21.46
CA VAL A 37 -13.95 12.65 20.54
C VAL A 37 -14.71 12.74 19.22
N VAL A 38 -15.61 11.80 18.92
CA VAL A 38 -16.31 11.69 17.63
C VAL A 38 -17.01 12.99 17.21
N GLY A 39 -17.61 13.72 18.16
CA GLY A 39 -18.24 15.01 17.88
C GLY A 39 -17.24 16.06 17.41
N ALA A 40 -16.12 16.23 18.13
CA ALA A 40 -15.05 17.15 17.74
C ALA A 40 -14.37 16.72 16.43
N ALA A 41 -14.16 15.41 16.26
CA ALA A 41 -13.57 14.83 15.08
C ALA A 41 -14.41 15.09 13.82
N ASP A 42 -15.74 14.99 13.92
CA ASP A 42 -16.66 15.24 12.80
C ASP A 42 -16.47 16.63 12.17
N HIS A 43 -16.17 17.63 13.00
CA HIS A 43 -15.86 19.00 12.57
C HIS A 43 -14.42 19.15 12.05
N LEU A 44 -13.45 18.46 12.65
CA LEU A 44 -12.03 18.58 12.30
C LEU A 44 -11.66 17.85 11.00
N LEU A 45 -12.22 16.67 10.79
CA LEU A 45 -11.82 15.72 9.74
C LEU A 45 -11.77 16.31 8.32
N PRO A 46 -12.72 17.15 7.85
CA PRO A 46 -12.63 17.73 6.50
C PRO A 46 -11.35 18.54 6.29
N SER A 47 -10.98 19.35 7.27
CA SER A 47 -9.75 20.16 7.23
C SER A 47 -8.49 19.29 7.34
N TYR A 48 -8.50 18.33 8.27
CA TYR A 48 -7.40 17.40 8.47
C TYR A 48 -7.12 16.57 7.22
N VAL A 49 -8.15 15.94 6.66
CA VAL A 49 -8.03 15.10 5.45
C VAL A 49 -7.62 15.95 4.25
N THR A 50 -8.04 17.21 4.15
CA THR A 50 -7.57 18.10 3.06
C THR A 50 -6.05 18.30 3.10
N VAL A 51 -5.47 18.53 4.28
CA VAL A 51 -4.01 18.68 4.45
C VAL A 51 -3.29 17.36 4.26
N TRP A 52 -3.80 16.29 4.87
CA TRP A 52 -3.22 14.97 4.82
C TRP A 52 -3.20 14.41 3.38
N TYR A 53 -4.30 14.58 2.64
CA TYR A 53 -4.50 14.03 1.30
C TYR A 53 -3.36 14.36 0.34
N ASN A 54 -2.97 15.64 0.27
CA ASN A 54 -1.90 16.06 -0.65
C ASN A 54 -0.56 15.37 -0.31
N ARG A 55 -0.24 15.23 0.99
CA ARG A 55 0.99 14.59 1.46
C ARG A 55 0.95 13.07 1.25
N GLY A 56 -0.18 12.44 1.57
CA GLY A 56 -0.39 11.01 1.38
C GLY A 56 -0.34 10.62 -0.11
N MET A 57 -0.93 11.43 -1.00
CA MET A 57 -0.89 11.16 -2.44
C MET A 57 0.55 11.21 -2.98
N VAL A 58 1.38 12.16 -2.56
CA VAL A 58 2.80 12.21 -2.97
C VAL A 58 3.52 10.91 -2.58
N LEU A 59 3.30 10.41 -1.37
CA LEU A 59 3.88 9.15 -0.92
C LEU A 59 3.40 7.97 -1.79
N ILE A 60 2.09 7.83 -1.99
CA ILE A 60 1.48 6.74 -2.75
C ILE A 60 1.96 6.74 -4.21
N PHE A 61 1.93 7.89 -4.87
CA PHE A 61 2.40 8.04 -6.25
C PHE A 61 3.92 7.92 -6.42
N THR A 62 4.68 7.91 -5.32
CA THR A 62 6.12 7.61 -5.36
C THR A 62 6.36 6.12 -5.16
N ILE A 63 5.76 5.53 -4.12
CA ILE A 63 6.15 4.20 -3.65
C ILE A 63 5.59 3.06 -4.49
N TYR A 64 4.37 3.19 -5.02
CA TYR A 64 3.77 2.18 -5.88
C TYR A 64 4.50 2.08 -7.24
N PRO A 65 4.72 3.19 -7.97
CA PRO A 65 5.50 3.13 -9.21
C PRO A 65 6.94 2.63 -9.00
N LEU A 66 7.59 2.99 -7.89
CA LEU A 66 8.90 2.45 -7.55
C LEU A 66 8.85 0.93 -7.35
N THR A 67 7.85 0.42 -6.62
CA THR A 67 7.62 -1.03 -6.45
C THR A 67 7.44 -1.71 -7.80
N TRP A 68 6.58 -1.16 -8.66
CA TRP A 68 6.28 -1.76 -9.96
C TRP A 68 7.48 -1.74 -10.90
N GLY A 69 8.15 -0.59 -11.04
CA GLY A 69 9.31 -0.47 -11.91
C GLY A 69 10.44 -1.42 -11.51
N THR A 70 10.67 -1.56 -10.20
CA THR A 70 11.72 -2.46 -9.69
C THR A 70 11.31 -3.93 -9.78
N ALA A 71 10.04 -4.27 -9.55
CA ALA A 71 9.54 -5.62 -9.76
C ALA A 71 9.58 -6.04 -11.24
N ILE A 72 9.20 -5.15 -12.17
CA ILE A 72 9.30 -5.39 -13.62
C ILE A 72 10.75 -5.60 -14.02
N ALA A 73 11.67 -4.74 -13.56
CA ALA A 73 13.09 -4.90 -13.82
C ALA A 73 13.64 -6.23 -13.26
N ASN A 74 13.11 -6.73 -12.14
CA ASN A 74 13.49 -8.05 -11.63
C ASN A 74 13.13 -9.19 -12.59
N LEU A 75 12.01 -9.08 -13.33
CA LEU A 75 11.59 -10.13 -14.26
C LEU A 75 12.50 -10.23 -15.49
N SER A 76 13.11 -9.12 -15.92
CA SER A 76 13.94 -9.06 -17.14
C SER A 76 15.45 -9.12 -16.89
N VAL A 77 15.93 -8.87 -15.67
CA VAL A 77 17.37 -8.79 -15.36
C VAL A 77 17.95 -10.12 -14.89
N ALA A 78 19.16 -10.41 -15.36
CA ALA A 78 20.01 -11.52 -14.93
C ALA A 78 19.33 -12.89 -15.03
N HIS A 79 18.56 -13.10 -16.10
CA HIS A 79 17.95 -14.39 -16.45
C HIS A 79 17.22 -15.05 -15.28
N LEU A 80 16.41 -14.28 -14.53
CA LEU A 80 15.74 -14.77 -13.31
C LEU A 80 14.94 -16.06 -13.59
N TRP A 81 14.25 -16.13 -14.73
CA TRP A 81 13.52 -17.30 -15.16
C TRP A 81 14.40 -18.56 -15.24
N GLU A 82 15.58 -18.43 -15.87
CA GLU A 82 16.53 -19.53 -16.05
C GLU A 82 17.21 -19.91 -14.73
N THR A 83 17.47 -18.92 -13.86
CA THR A 83 18.09 -19.14 -12.54
C THR A 83 17.11 -19.81 -11.58
N SER A 84 15.86 -19.35 -11.54
CA SER A 84 14.82 -19.88 -10.66
C SER A 84 13.43 -19.48 -11.14
N ILE A 85 12.75 -20.43 -11.78
CA ILE A 85 11.35 -20.29 -12.19
C ILE A 85 10.44 -19.94 -11.01
N ALA A 86 10.69 -20.52 -9.83
CA ALA A 86 9.92 -20.26 -8.63
C ALA A 86 10.07 -18.80 -8.19
N ALA A 87 11.29 -18.27 -8.15
CA ALA A 87 11.51 -16.86 -7.83
C ALA A 87 10.84 -15.96 -8.87
N PHE A 88 10.98 -16.26 -10.16
CA PHE A 88 10.32 -15.50 -11.23
C PHE A 88 8.81 -15.40 -11.01
N VAL A 89 8.14 -16.53 -10.78
CA VAL A 89 6.69 -16.57 -10.54
C VAL A 89 6.31 -15.76 -9.31
N LEU A 90 7.10 -15.84 -8.23
CA LEU A 90 6.85 -15.07 -7.01
C LEU A 90 6.97 -13.55 -7.24
N TYR A 91 8.00 -13.08 -7.96
CA TYR A 91 8.08 -11.65 -8.33
C TYR A 91 6.91 -11.22 -9.24
N LEU A 92 6.47 -12.07 -10.16
CA LEU A 92 5.34 -11.79 -11.04
C LEU A 92 4.04 -11.68 -10.25
N LEU A 93 3.75 -12.65 -9.37
CA LEU A 93 2.57 -12.61 -8.51
C LEU A 93 2.60 -11.40 -7.57
N GLY A 94 3.76 -11.10 -6.98
CA GLY A 94 3.93 -9.91 -6.14
C GLY A 94 3.62 -8.61 -6.88
N LEU A 95 4.07 -8.50 -8.14
CA LEU A 95 3.73 -7.37 -9.01
C LEU A 95 2.22 -7.29 -9.28
N LEU A 96 1.59 -8.40 -9.64
CA LEU A 96 0.15 -8.45 -9.93
C LEU A 96 -0.68 -8.05 -8.72
N PHE A 97 -0.37 -8.59 -7.53
CA PHE A 97 -1.03 -8.17 -6.28
C PHE A 97 -0.79 -6.69 -5.97
N SER A 98 0.43 -6.19 -6.15
CA SER A 98 0.74 -4.77 -5.91
C SER A 98 0.01 -3.84 -6.87
N ILE A 99 -0.22 -4.24 -8.13
CA ILE A 99 -1.05 -3.49 -9.08
C ILE A 99 -2.53 -3.59 -8.69
N ALA A 100 -2.99 -4.76 -8.22
CA ALA A 100 -4.37 -4.98 -7.80
C ALA A 100 -4.82 -4.06 -6.65
N HIS A 101 -3.89 -3.47 -5.88
CA HIS A 101 -4.17 -2.34 -4.99
C HIS A 101 -5.02 -1.25 -5.65
N MET A 102 -4.74 -0.93 -6.91
CA MET A 102 -5.40 0.14 -7.66
C MET A 102 -6.87 -0.15 -7.95
N LEU A 103 -7.34 -1.39 -7.79
CA LEU A 103 -8.77 -1.74 -7.89
C LEU A 103 -9.61 -1.02 -6.82
N TRP A 104 -9.01 -0.70 -5.67
CA TRP A 104 -9.65 0.10 -4.61
C TRP A 104 -9.48 1.61 -4.80
N GLY A 105 -8.60 2.04 -5.70
CA GLY A 105 -8.25 3.45 -5.90
C GLY A 105 -9.45 4.37 -6.08
N PRO A 106 -10.37 4.09 -7.03
CA PRO A 106 -11.55 4.93 -7.23
C PRO A 106 -12.43 5.03 -5.98
N HIS A 107 -12.68 3.91 -5.29
CA HIS A 107 -13.51 3.90 -4.09
C HIS A 107 -12.85 4.64 -2.92
N ALA A 108 -11.54 4.43 -2.71
CA ALA A 108 -10.76 5.11 -1.69
C ALA A 108 -10.77 6.64 -1.89
N MET A 109 -10.55 7.07 -3.13
CA MET A 109 -10.53 8.50 -3.50
C MET A 109 -11.91 9.13 -3.34
N ASN A 110 -12.98 8.41 -3.68
CA ASN A 110 -14.34 8.89 -3.46
C ASN A 110 -14.62 9.12 -1.98
N LEU A 111 -14.27 8.18 -1.10
CA LEU A 111 -14.45 8.34 0.36
C LEU A 111 -13.66 9.53 0.91
N LEU A 112 -12.39 9.68 0.53
CA LEU A 112 -11.55 10.81 0.97
C LEU A 112 -12.10 12.14 0.47
N ASN A 113 -12.54 12.22 -0.78
CA ASN A 113 -13.17 13.42 -1.34
C ASN A 113 -14.51 13.73 -0.68
N SER A 114 -15.28 12.70 -0.30
CA SER A 114 -16.50 12.87 0.47
C SER A 114 -16.19 13.47 1.84
N ILE A 115 -15.18 12.98 2.58
CA ILE A 115 -14.78 13.58 3.87
C ILE A 115 -14.43 15.07 3.72
N LYS A 116 -13.67 15.43 2.67
CA LYS A 116 -13.27 16.83 2.42
C LYS A 116 -14.45 17.76 2.13
N LYS A 117 -15.53 17.24 1.54
CA LYS A 117 -16.73 18.00 1.16
C LYS A 117 -17.83 17.92 2.21
N GLN A 118 -17.79 16.91 3.08
CA GLN A 118 -18.78 16.67 4.12
C GLN A 118 -18.71 17.81 5.14
N GLY A 119 -19.84 18.49 5.36
CA GLY A 119 -20.01 19.34 6.54
C GLY A 119 -20.23 18.47 7.78
N SER A 120 -20.02 19.02 8.97
CA SER A 120 -20.44 18.31 10.19
C SER A 120 -21.98 18.30 10.26
N PRO A 121 -22.63 17.16 10.55
CA PRO A 121 -22.06 15.85 10.92
C PRO A 121 -21.88 14.85 9.75
N GLY A 122 -21.15 13.75 9.99
CA GLY A 122 -21.08 12.57 9.12
C GLY A 122 -19.67 12.15 8.66
N SER A 123 -18.64 12.96 8.91
CA SER A 123 -17.26 12.71 8.45
C SER A 123 -16.66 11.45 9.07
N THR A 124 -16.91 11.19 10.35
CA THR A 124 -16.40 10.03 11.10
C THR A 124 -16.96 8.71 10.57
N GLU A 125 -18.22 8.67 10.11
CA GLU A 125 -18.77 7.47 9.47
C GLU A 125 -18.10 7.18 8.13
N ILE A 126 -17.76 8.21 7.36
CA ILE A 126 -17.00 8.03 6.11
C ILE A 126 -15.58 7.54 6.41
N VAL A 127 -14.93 8.09 7.45
CA VAL A 127 -13.62 7.61 7.93
C VAL A 127 -13.68 6.15 8.37
N ARG A 128 -14.75 5.73 9.10
CA ARG A 128 -14.95 4.33 9.51
C ARG A 128 -15.00 3.40 8.30
N ARG A 129 -15.75 3.77 7.26
CA ARG A 129 -15.82 3.01 6.00
C ARG A 129 -14.46 2.96 5.30
N TRP A 130 -13.77 4.09 5.26
CA TRP A 130 -12.44 4.18 4.67
C TRP A 130 -11.42 3.29 5.39
N CYS A 131 -11.36 3.31 6.73
CA CYS A 131 -10.46 2.46 7.51
C CYS A 131 -10.71 0.98 7.27
N ARG A 132 -11.98 0.57 7.26
CA ARG A 132 -12.37 -0.82 6.97
C ARG A 132 -11.91 -1.24 5.58
N MET A 133 -12.15 -0.40 4.57
CA MET A 133 -11.68 -0.66 3.21
C MET A 133 -10.15 -0.73 3.14
N ASN A 134 -9.44 0.18 3.80
CA ASN A 134 -7.98 0.27 3.82
C ASN A 134 -7.36 -1.03 4.35
N LEU A 135 -7.90 -1.55 5.47
CA LEU A 135 -7.47 -2.82 6.05
C LEU A 135 -7.79 -4.02 5.17
N ILE A 136 -8.99 -4.07 4.58
CA ILE A 136 -9.38 -5.18 3.68
C ILE A 136 -8.45 -5.21 2.46
N ARG A 137 -8.21 -4.06 1.82
CA ARG A 137 -7.26 -3.95 0.71
C ARG A 137 -5.86 -4.37 1.16
N GLY A 138 -5.41 -3.86 2.31
CA GLY A 138 -4.15 -4.22 2.94
C GLY A 138 -3.98 -5.74 3.05
N ALA A 139 -4.98 -6.42 3.61
CA ALA A 139 -4.97 -7.86 3.81
C ALA A 139 -5.06 -8.67 2.51
N LEU A 140 -5.86 -8.23 1.54
CA LEU A 140 -6.15 -9.00 0.32
C LEU A 140 -5.11 -8.86 -0.78
N VAL A 141 -4.40 -7.74 -0.86
CA VAL A 141 -3.47 -7.49 -1.97
C VAL A 141 -2.11 -6.99 -1.51
N ASP A 142 -2.03 -6.11 -0.51
CA ASP A 142 -0.75 -5.55 -0.06
C ASP A 142 0.08 -6.60 0.71
N VAL A 143 -0.54 -7.38 1.61
CA VAL A 143 0.11 -8.48 2.35
C VAL A 143 0.56 -9.63 1.43
N PRO A 144 -0.29 -10.13 0.50
CA PRO A 144 0.15 -11.12 -0.48
C PRO A 144 1.28 -10.62 -1.38
N ALA A 145 1.26 -9.35 -1.82
CA ALA A 145 2.34 -8.78 -2.61
C ALA A 145 3.68 -8.83 -1.84
N TRP A 146 3.67 -8.34 -0.59
CA TRP A 146 4.83 -8.40 0.30
C TRP A 146 5.34 -9.83 0.51
N GLY A 147 4.45 -10.77 0.79
CA GLY A 147 4.80 -12.18 0.99
C GLY A 147 5.44 -12.81 -0.25
N CYS A 148 4.91 -12.50 -1.43
CA CYS A 148 5.48 -12.94 -2.69
C CYS A 148 6.89 -12.38 -2.92
N PHE A 149 7.12 -11.09 -2.68
CA PHE A 149 8.46 -10.50 -2.84
C PHE A 149 9.46 -11.02 -1.80
N LEU A 150 9.03 -11.23 -0.55
CA LEU A 150 9.87 -11.86 0.47
C LEU A 150 10.28 -13.27 0.05
N ALA A 151 9.31 -14.12 -0.31
CA ALA A 151 9.57 -15.48 -0.74
C ALA A 151 10.44 -15.50 -2.01
N GLY A 152 10.15 -14.64 -2.99
CA GLY A 152 10.92 -14.53 -4.22
C GLY A 152 12.37 -14.15 -3.98
N PHE A 153 12.64 -13.23 -3.05
CA PHE A 153 14.00 -12.87 -2.63
C PHE A 153 14.73 -14.04 -1.97
N LEU A 154 14.10 -14.73 -1.02
CA LEU A 154 14.71 -15.86 -0.30
C LEU A 154 14.97 -17.06 -1.22
N VAL A 155 14.00 -17.42 -2.06
CA VAL A 155 14.12 -18.54 -3.02
C VAL A 155 15.22 -18.26 -4.04
N TRP A 156 15.31 -17.04 -4.55
CA TRP A 156 16.40 -16.65 -5.44
C TRP A 156 17.76 -16.70 -4.76
N GLY A 157 17.86 -16.27 -3.49
CA GLY A 157 19.10 -16.30 -2.72
C GLY A 157 19.66 -17.71 -2.55
N ASN A 158 18.77 -18.71 -2.42
CA ASN A 158 19.14 -20.12 -2.30
C ASN A 158 19.48 -20.80 -3.65
N ALA A 159 19.10 -20.20 -4.78
CA ALA A 159 19.34 -20.74 -6.13
C ALA A 159 20.65 -20.22 -6.77
N ARG A 160 21.38 -19.36 -6.06
CA ARG A 160 22.72 -18.87 -6.45
C ARG A 160 23.80 -19.75 -5.87
#